data_AF-A0A920MHN4-F1
#
_entry.id   AF-A0A920MHN4-F1
#
_cell.length_a   1.000
_cell.length_b   1.000
_cell.length_c   1.000
_cell.angle_alpha   90.00
_cell.angle_beta   90.00
_cell.angle_gamma   90.00
#
_symmetry.space_group_name_H-M   'P 1'
#
loop_
_entity.id
_entity.type
_entity.pdbx_description
1 polymer ?
#
loop_
_entity_poly.entity_id
_entity_poly.type
_entity_poly.pdbx_seq_one_letter_code
_entity_poly.pdbx_strand_id
1 'polypeptide(L)'
;MIISTGDTVNFGEKEFIILSPYEEIKEEKNVINLPIKFNDKEKNASLNIFKNSSQQAISSPAVFRNIQSDTYITIKVIDDDKFKLIFRENYGIFILWLGLAISSSSFLTRVRK
;
A
#
# COMPACT_ATOMS: atom_id res chain seq x y z
N MET A 1 -11.13 -0.66 -10.80
CA MET A 1 -12.01 -1.75 -10.33
C MET A 1 -12.89 -1.16 -9.24
N ILE A 2 -14.21 -1.36 -9.33
CA ILE A 2 -15.15 -1.11 -8.22
C ILE A 2 -15.21 -2.43 -7.46
N ILE A 3 -15.04 -2.40 -6.15
CA ILE A 3 -14.71 -3.59 -5.36
C ILE A 3 -15.65 -3.66 -4.16
N SER A 4 -16.17 -4.84 -3.90
CA SER A 4 -17.06 -5.15 -2.79
C SER A 4 -16.29 -5.80 -1.64
N THR A 5 -16.86 -5.73 -0.44
CA THR A 5 -16.32 -6.41 0.74
C THR A 5 -16.25 -7.92 0.53
N GLY A 6 -15.11 -8.53 0.86
CA GLY A 6 -14.86 -9.96 0.65
C GLY A 6 -14.29 -10.29 -0.73
N ASP A 7 -14.19 -9.31 -1.62
CA ASP A 7 -13.61 -9.53 -2.95
C ASP A 7 -12.11 -9.82 -2.87
N THR A 8 -11.69 -10.66 -3.79
CA THR A 8 -10.29 -10.96 -4.03
C THR A 8 -9.81 -10.21 -5.26
N VAL A 9 -8.71 -9.48 -5.13
CA VAL A 9 -8.17 -8.61 -6.17
C VAL A 9 -6.77 -9.07 -6.54
N ASN A 10 -6.57 -9.37 -7.82
CA ASN A 10 -5.26 -9.74 -8.36
C ASN A 10 -4.53 -8.52 -8.90
N PHE A 11 -3.27 -8.37 -8.52
CA PHE A 11 -2.36 -7.36 -9.05
C PHE A 11 -1.01 -8.00 -9.37
N GLY A 12 -0.71 -8.16 -10.66
CA GLY A 12 0.40 -9.01 -11.10
C GLY A 12 0.16 -10.47 -10.70
N GLU A 13 1.14 -11.10 -10.06
CA GLU A 13 1.05 -12.46 -9.51
C GLU A 13 0.61 -12.49 -8.03
N LYS A 14 0.19 -11.35 -7.47
CA LYS A 14 -0.20 -11.21 -6.07
C LYS A 14 -1.71 -11.14 -5.93
N GLU A 15 -2.23 -11.91 -4.97
CA GLU A 15 -3.66 -11.97 -4.63
C GLU A 15 -3.92 -11.25 -3.29
N PHE A 16 -4.79 -10.25 -3.31
CA PHE A 16 -5.16 -9.45 -2.14
C PHE A 16 -6.62 -9.68 -1.77
N ILE A 17 -6.92 -9.84 -0.49
CA ILE A 17 -8.29 -9.99 0.01
C ILE A 17 -8.72 -8.66 0.63
N ILE A 18 -9.85 -8.13 0.16
CA ILE A 18 -10.42 -6.88 0.67
C ILE A 18 -11.42 -7.21 1.77
N LEU A 19 -11.15 -6.76 2.99
CA LEU A 19 -12.02 -6.99 4.14
C LEU A 19 -13.04 -5.85 4.29
N SER A 20 -13.96 -6.01 5.24
CA SER A 20 -15.02 -5.03 5.50
C SER A 20 -14.42 -3.68 5.92
N PRO A 21 -14.79 -2.57 5.25
CA PRO A 21 -14.38 -1.25 5.69
C PRO A 21 -15.03 -0.92 7.03
N TYR A 22 -14.36 -0.08 7.81
CA TYR A 22 -14.89 0.45 9.07
C TYR A 22 -14.48 1.91 9.24
N GLU A 23 -15.33 2.69 9.90
CA GLU A 23 -15.08 4.11 10.15
C GLU A 23 -14.64 4.34 11.60
N GLU A 24 -13.61 5.16 11.78
CA GLU A 24 -13.19 5.70 13.06
C GLU A 24 -13.47 7.20 13.10
N ILE A 25 -14.35 7.61 14.02
CA ILE A 25 -14.65 9.03 14.26
C ILE A 25 -13.62 9.56 15.27
N LYS A 26 -12.84 10.56 14.86
CA LYS A 26 -11.89 11.28 15.74
C LYS A 26 -12.33 12.73 15.89
N GLU A 27 -11.80 13.43 16.89
CA GLU A 27 -12.17 14.83 17.14
C GLU A 27 -11.96 15.71 15.90
N GLU A 28 -10.78 15.63 15.29
CA GLU A 28 -10.37 16.49 14.16
C GLU A 28 -10.77 15.97 12.77
N LYS A 29 -11.01 14.65 12.65
CA LYS A 29 -11.22 13.98 11.37
C LYS A 29 -12.00 12.69 11.51
N ASN A 30 -12.64 12.26 10.44
CA ASN A 30 -13.14 10.90 10.30
C ASN A 30 -12.13 10.09 9.48
N VAL A 31 -11.94 8.82 9.82
CA VAL A 31 -11.02 7.92 9.12
C VAL A 31 -11.78 6.71 8.63
N ILE A 32 -11.89 6.55 7.32
CA ILE A 32 -12.41 5.32 6.71
C ILE A 32 -11.23 4.38 6.53
N ASN A 33 -11.23 3.24 7.22
CA ASN A 33 -10.22 2.20 7.08
C ASN A 33 -10.76 1.07 6.21
N LEU A 34 -9.98 0.70 5.20
CA LEU A 34 -10.21 -0.50 4.41
C LEU A 34 -9.08 -1.50 4.71
N PRO A 35 -9.35 -2.55 5.50
CA PRO A 35 -8.38 -3.58 5.76
C PRO A 35 -8.15 -4.43 4.52
N ILE A 36 -6.88 -4.63 4.19
CA ILE A 36 -6.43 -5.44 3.06
C ILE A 36 -5.53 -6.53 3.63
N LYS A 37 -5.82 -7.77 3.27
CA LYS A 37 -5.01 -8.92 3.66
C LYS A 37 -4.18 -9.41 2.46
N PHE A 38 -2.91 -9.69 2.73
CA PHE A 38 -1.99 -10.30 1.80
C PHE A 38 -1.12 -11.31 2.57
N ASN A 39 -1.21 -12.59 2.21
CA ASN A 39 -0.65 -13.69 2.98
C ASN A 39 -1.10 -13.61 4.47
N ASP A 40 -0.16 -13.64 5.41
CA ASP A 40 -0.41 -13.53 6.85
C ASP A 40 -0.37 -12.09 7.39
N LYS A 41 -0.34 -11.08 6.50
CA LYS A 41 -0.27 -9.67 6.90
C LYS A 41 -1.57 -8.95 6.54
N GLU A 42 -2.09 -8.22 7.51
CA GLU A 42 -3.21 -7.30 7.32
C GLU A 42 -2.73 -5.86 7.48
N LYS A 43 -3.13 -4.99 6.55
CA LYS A 43 -2.81 -3.56 6.59
C LYS A 43 -3.99 -2.74 6.11
N ASN A 44 -4.17 -1.60 6.75
CA ASN A 44 -5.27 -0.68 6.43
C ASN A 44 -4.82 0.34 5.39
N ALA A 45 -5.56 0.43 4.29
CA ALA A 45 -5.57 1.63 3.47
C ALA A 45 -6.63 2.56 4.06
N SER A 46 -6.29 3.81 4.35
CA SER A 46 -7.20 4.70 5.06
C SER A 46 -7.43 6.01 4.34
N LEU A 47 -8.60 6.61 4.57
CA LEU A 47 -8.98 7.90 4.02
C LEU A 47 -9.32 8.81 5.18
N ASN A 48 -8.55 9.88 5.31
CA ASN A 48 -8.68 10.84 6.40
C ASN A 48 -9.50 12.03 5.89
N ILE A 49 -10.71 12.20 6.39
CA ILE A 49 -11.64 13.28 6.05
C ILE A 49 -11.61 14.30 7.19
N PHE A 50 -10.99 15.46 6.96
CA PHE A 50 -10.81 16.49 8.00
C PHE A 50 -12.04 17.37 8.14
N LYS A 51 -12.52 17.59 9.37
CA LYS A 51 -13.77 18.33 9.65
C LYS A 51 -13.66 19.84 9.39
N ASN A 52 -12.45 20.40 9.56
CA ASN A 52 -12.18 21.84 9.40
C ASN A 52 -11.74 22.25 7.99
N SER A 53 -11.67 21.32 7.04
CA SER A 53 -11.26 21.61 5.66
C SER A 53 -12.45 21.42 4.74
N SER A 54 -12.70 22.42 3.89
CA SER A 54 -13.83 22.50 2.96
C SER A 54 -13.93 21.39 1.89
N GLN A 55 -13.04 20.38 1.91
CA GLN A 55 -13.15 19.02 1.33
C GLN A 55 -11.73 18.49 1.03
N GLN A 56 -10.92 18.22 2.06
CA GLN A 56 -9.66 17.50 1.87
C GLN A 56 -9.75 16.11 2.50
N ALA A 57 -9.93 15.11 1.64
CA ALA A 57 -9.77 13.72 2.00
C ALA A 57 -8.35 13.27 1.64
N ILE A 58 -7.54 12.91 2.63
CA ILE A 58 -6.16 12.45 2.44
C ILE A 58 -6.11 10.93 2.55
N SER A 59 -5.77 10.27 1.43
CA SER A 59 -5.59 8.83 1.37
C SER A 59 -4.20 8.42 1.87
N SER A 60 -4.15 7.48 2.81
CA SER A 60 -2.95 6.82 3.31
C SER A 60 -2.88 5.39 2.77
N PRO A 61 -1.76 5.00 2.13
CA PRO A 61 -1.65 3.69 1.50
C PRO A 61 -1.41 2.56 2.51
N ALA A 62 -1.98 1.39 2.25
CA ALA A 62 -1.48 0.12 2.78
C ALA A 62 -0.20 -0.27 2.03
N VAL A 63 0.89 -0.54 2.76
CA VAL A 63 2.21 -0.83 2.16
C VAL A 63 2.67 -2.24 2.49
N PHE A 64 2.68 -3.13 1.50
CA PHE A 64 3.19 -4.48 1.62
C PHE A 64 4.61 -4.54 1.07
N ARG A 65 5.58 -4.78 1.96
CA ARG A 65 7.01 -4.78 1.62
C ARG A 65 7.50 -6.19 1.32
N ASN A 66 8.30 -6.32 0.26
CA ASN A 66 9.04 -7.52 -0.10
C ASN A 66 10.48 -7.13 -0.47
N ILE A 67 11.40 -8.10 -0.51
CA ILE A 67 12.82 -7.87 -0.81
C ILE A 67 13.05 -7.31 -2.22
N GLN A 68 12.13 -7.61 -3.16
CA GLN A 68 12.19 -7.16 -4.54
C GLN A 68 11.38 -5.87 -4.79
N SER A 69 10.23 -5.72 -4.15
CA SER A 69 9.37 -4.56 -4.39
C SER A 69 8.43 -4.29 -3.23
N ASP A 70 8.05 -3.02 -3.11
CA ASP A 70 6.99 -2.58 -2.22
C ASP A 70 5.70 -2.37 -3.02
N THR A 71 4.61 -2.98 -2.59
CA THR A 71 3.28 -2.78 -3.15
C THR A 71 2.50 -1.80 -2.28
N TYR A 72 2.11 -0.67 -2.86
CA TYR A 72 1.28 0.36 -2.26
C TYR A 72 -0.14 0.21 -2.76
N ILE A 73 -1.10 0.16 -1.85
CA ILE A 73 -2.53 0.11 -2.16
C ILE A 73 -3.19 1.30 -1.52
N THR A 74 -3.75 2.19 -2.34
CA THR A 74 -4.40 3.41 -1.90
C THR A 74 -5.89 3.36 -2.22
N ILE A 75 -6.71 3.84 -1.29
CA ILE A 75 -8.15 4.01 -1.52
C ILE A 75 -8.45 5.40 -2.06
N LYS A 76 -9.29 5.47 -3.08
CA LYS A 76 -9.91 6.69 -3.58
C LYS A 76 -11.43 6.47 -3.59
N VAL A 77 -12.16 7.30 -2.85
CA VAL A 77 -13.63 7.22 -2.81
C VAL A 77 -14.20 7.71 -4.14
N ILE A 78 -15.20 6.98 -4.65
CA ILE A 78 -16.02 7.39 -5.81
C ILE A 78 -17.40 7.85 -5.33
N ASP A 79 -18.05 7.10 -4.42
CA ASP A 79 -19.37 7.33 -3.82
C ASP A 79 -19.44 6.67 -2.43
N ASP A 80 -20.50 6.94 -1.65
CA ASP A 80 -20.68 6.50 -0.25
C ASP A 80 -20.37 5.01 0.01
N ASP A 81 -20.66 4.13 -0.94
CA ASP A 81 -20.41 2.67 -0.83
C ASP A 81 -19.44 2.10 -1.87
N LYS A 82 -18.77 2.94 -2.66
CA LYS A 82 -17.89 2.50 -3.76
C LYS A 82 -16.47 3.04 -3.62
N PHE A 83 -15.54 2.12 -3.39
CA PHE A 83 -14.11 2.41 -3.33
C PHE A 83 -13.41 2.05 -4.64
N LYS A 84 -12.53 2.93 -5.11
CA LYS A 84 -11.53 2.63 -6.13
C LYS A 84 -10.20 2.35 -5.46
N LEU A 85 -9.62 1.18 -5.70
CA LEU A 85 -8.25 0.91 -5.33
C LEU A 85 -7.27 1.32 -6.42
N ILE A 86 -6.16 1.89 -5.98
CA ILE A 86 -5.01 2.20 -6.80
C ILE A 86 -3.84 1.38 -6.28
N PHE A 87 -3.35 0.49 -7.12
CA PHE A 87 -2.18 -0.34 -6.85
C PHE A 87 -0.96 0.29 -7.51
N ARG A 88 0.16 0.34 -6.79
CA ARG A 88 1.45 0.78 -7.31
C ARG A 88 2.56 -0.12 -6.78
N GLU A 89 3.41 -0.60 -7.67
CA GLU A 89 4.65 -1.26 -7.28
C GLU A 89 5.83 -0.29 -7.34
N ASN A 90 6.71 -0.40 -6.35
CA ASN A 90 7.94 0.36 -6.27
C ASN A 90 9.12 -0.60 -6.11
N TYR A 91 10.04 -0.56 -7.07
CA TYR A 91 11.25 -1.39 -7.11
C TYR A 91 12.48 -0.68 -6.52
N GLY A 92 12.31 0.46 -5.85
CA GLY A 92 13.40 1.23 -5.27
C GLY A 92 14.29 0.41 -4.33
N ILE A 93 13.70 -0.47 -3.51
CA ILE A 93 14.47 -1.36 -2.63
C ILE A 93 15.35 -2.35 -3.40
N PHE A 94 14.87 -2.88 -4.53
CA PHE A 94 15.65 -3.77 -5.39
C PHE A 94 16.82 -3.04 -6.06
N ILE A 95 16.60 -1.80 -6.51
CA ILE A 95 17.68 -0.97 -7.08
C ILE A 95 18.77 -0.73 -6.04
N LEU A 96 18.40 -0.47 -4.78
CA LEU A 96 19.36 -0.35 -3.67
C LEU A 96 20.14 -1.65 -3.45
N TRP A 97 19.47 -2.80 -3.41
CA TRP A 97 20.14 -4.10 -3.29
C TRP A 97 21.12 -4.37 -4.44
N LEU A 98 20.74 -4.06 -5.67
CA LEU A 98 21.60 -4.21 -6.84
C LEU A 98 22.86 -3.33 -6.73
N GLY A 99 22.68 -2.06 -6.34
CA GLY A 99 23.80 -1.13 -6.12
C GLY A 99 24.76 -1.60 -5.03
N LEU A 100 24.23 -2.13 -3.93
CA LEU A 100 25.03 -2.74 -2.86
C LEU A 100 25.80 -3.95 -3.35
N ALA A 101 25.15 -4.87 -4.07
CA ALA A 101 25.79 -6.09 -4.59
C ALA A 101 26.95 -5.77 -5.55
N ILE A 102 26.78 -4.79 -6.45
CA ILE A 102 27.83 -4.33 -7.37
C ILE A 102 28.99 -3.73 -6.58
N SER A 103 28.70 -2.88 -5.59
CA SER A 103 29.71 -2.21 -4.77
C SER A 103 30.52 -3.21 -3.94
N SER A 104 29.85 -4.16 -3.29
CA SER A 104 30.50 -5.23 -2.52
C SER A 104 31.36 -6.14 -3.40
N SER A 105 30.87 -6.49 -4.60
CA SER A 105 31.63 -7.30 -5.57
C SER A 105 32.90 -6.58 -6.02
N SER A 106 32.82 -5.27 -6.27
CA SER A 106 33.99 -4.45 -6.61
C SER A 106 35.03 -4.36 -5.48
N PHE A 107 34.62 -4.49 -4.22
CA PHE A 107 35.55 -4.49 -3.10
C PHE A 107 36.26 -5.84 -2.96
N LEU A 108 35.52 -6.94 -3.10
CA LEU A 108 36.07 -8.30 -3.06
C LEU A 108 37.15 -8.55 -4.13
N THR A 109 36.96 -8.00 -5.34
CA THR A 109 37.97 -8.09 -6.41
C THR A 109 39.22 -7.27 -6.13
N ARG A 110 39.14 -6.22 -5.32
CA ARG A 110 40.30 -5.43 -4.87
C ARG A 110 41.07 -6.09 -3.73
N VAL A 111 40.38 -6.75 -2.79
CA VAL A 111 41.02 -7.43 -1.64
C VAL A 111 41.75 -8.72 -2.07
N ARG A 112 41.31 -9.37 -3.14
CA ARG A 112 41.97 -10.57 -3.70
C ARG A 112 43.18 -10.26 -4.59
N LYS A 113 43.52 -8.98 -4.78
CA LYS A 113 44.63 -8.52 -5.61
C LYS A 113 45.79 -8.09 -4.73
#